data_AF-A0A7G6E0T6-F1
#
_entry.id   AF-A0A7G6E0T6-F1
#
_cell.length_a   1.000
_cell.length_b   1.000
_cell.length_c   1.000
_cell.angle_alpha   90.00
_cell.angle_beta   90.00
_cell.angle_gamma   90.00
#
_symmetry.space_group_name_H-M   'P 1'
#
loop_
_entity.id
_entity.type
_entity.pdbx_description
1 polymer ?
#
loop_
_entity_poly.entity_id
_entity_poly.type
_entity_poly.pdbx_seq_one_letter_code
_entity_poly.pdbx_strand_id
1 'polypeptide(L)'
;MTKTMIYVKVVLLSLFLALLFISVFGSMSFHLKALEWRISLQVLDHGLTEFRLPPVGTISAKTHLSPLKISLELLNIDLDSLQQLLSARVGSKQLWTELRSEAIRIGILYILRLSILAILGGIIGAILITGKQVKPALLGTVASLLLCFTLLGLTYATYDKEKFRSPEFQGALKAAPWAVNMVETALHKFNLLGEQMKIMAANLNSLYERINEVSPVLEKEDDLLVLHVSDMHNNPVAHQFLQQIVTSFSVDMVIDTGDITDFGTPVEGLLLKGLMDFKIPYVFIPGNHDSPDIVKQLSRYPQVQVLTGGIVDVQGLRILAMADPSSTSRKIAPSDNEVVERYRAKLLQLWNEAVKKPHLIAVHNFNITEPLLGQTPLILFGHTHQYSISQEKGTVLINAGTTGAAGLRGLQATKEIPYSVVLLHFRRNSQNEPELVAADTIRVYNLERGFTLERKLFKTSGVNTGKI
;
A
#
# COMPACT_ATOMS: atom_id res chain seq x y z
N MET A 1 17.43 17.62 71.38
CA MET A 1 17.74 17.10 70.04
C MET A 1 19.18 17.47 69.71
N THR A 2 20.09 16.52 69.48
CA THR A 2 21.46 16.85 69.04
C THR A 2 21.43 17.52 67.67
N LYS A 3 22.32 18.49 67.40
CA LYS A 3 22.40 19.21 66.11
C LYS A 3 22.43 18.23 64.93
N THR A 4 23.13 17.11 65.07
CA THR A 4 23.20 16.02 64.10
C THR A 4 21.84 15.45 63.72
N MET A 5 20.94 15.24 64.69
CA MET A 5 19.61 14.69 64.43
C MET A 5 18.71 15.67 63.65
N ILE A 6 18.95 16.98 63.78
CA ILE A 6 18.24 18.01 62.99
C ILE A 6 18.70 17.94 61.53
N TYR A 7 20.01 17.89 61.27
CA TYR A 7 20.55 17.82 59.90
C TYR A 7 20.13 16.54 59.17
N VAL A 8 20.09 15.40 59.85
CA VAL A 8 19.61 14.14 59.25
C VAL A 8 18.14 14.26 58.83
N LYS A 9 17.27 14.82 59.69
CA LYS A 9 15.86 15.05 59.36
C LYS A 9 15.68 16.03 58.19
N VAL A 10 16.49 17.09 58.14
CA VAL A 10 16.51 18.05 57.03
C VAL A 10 16.83 17.35 55.72
N VAL A 11 17.89 16.55 55.67
CA VAL A 11 18.28 15.83 54.45
C VAL A 11 17.17 14.87 54.02
N LEU A 12 16.68 14.01 54.92
CA LEU A 12 15.64 13.03 54.58
C LEU A 12 14.36 13.68 54.04
N LEU A 13 13.86 14.74 54.68
CA LEU A 13 12.66 15.44 54.22
C LEU A 13 12.91 16.18 52.89
N SER A 14 14.09 16.77 52.73
CA SER A 14 14.49 17.46 51.48
C SER A 14 14.55 16.51 50.30
N LEU A 15 15.12 15.32 50.48
CA LEU A 15 15.18 14.28 49.47
C LEU A 15 13.77 13.77 49.13
N PHE A 16 12.95 13.50 50.15
CA PHE A 16 11.57 13.05 49.95
C PHE A 16 10.74 14.08 49.18
N LEU A 17 10.79 15.36 49.58
CA LEU A 17 10.04 16.41 48.89
C LEU A 17 10.57 16.70 47.49
N ALA A 18 11.87 16.58 47.25
CA ALA A 18 12.42 16.68 45.90
C ALA A 18 11.88 15.57 44.98
N LEU A 19 11.87 14.31 45.45
CA LEU A 19 11.28 13.20 44.69
C LEU A 19 9.77 13.39 44.49
N LEU A 20 9.06 13.86 45.52
CA LEU A 20 7.62 14.16 45.42
C LEU A 20 7.34 15.26 44.39
N PHE A 21 8.11 16.35 44.42
CA PHE A 21 7.96 17.48 43.49
C PHE A 21 8.25 17.07 42.06
N ILE A 22 9.31 16.28 41.85
CA ILE A 22 9.63 15.70 40.54
C ILE A 22 8.49 14.78 40.07
N SER A 23 7.97 13.91 40.93
CA SER A 23 6.92 12.95 40.56
C SER A 23 5.60 13.64 40.20
N VAL A 24 5.22 14.69 40.94
CA VAL A 24 3.93 15.39 40.77
C VAL A 24 3.99 16.48 39.69
N PHE A 25 5.05 17.30 39.69
CA PHE A 25 5.15 18.51 38.84
C PHE A 25 6.19 18.38 37.72
N GLY A 26 6.91 17.26 37.67
CA GLY A 26 7.94 17.00 36.68
C GLY A 26 7.42 16.73 35.27
N SER A 27 6.11 16.73 35.02
CA SER A 27 5.61 16.61 33.65
C SER A 27 5.92 17.87 32.82
N MET A 28 6.19 17.66 31.53
CA MET A 28 6.43 18.72 30.54
C MET A 28 5.86 18.29 29.19
N SER A 29 5.09 19.15 28.54
CA SER A 29 4.69 18.97 27.15
C SER A 29 5.69 19.62 26.19
N PHE A 30 5.86 19.01 25.02
CA PHE A 30 6.68 19.54 23.94
C PHE A 30 6.15 19.04 22.59
N HIS A 31 6.42 19.83 21.55
CA HIS A 31 6.18 19.41 20.18
C HIS A 31 7.44 18.82 19.58
N LEU A 32 7.29 17.72 18.86
CA LEU A 32 8.31 17.13 18.03
C LEU A 32 7.71 16.94 16.64
N LYS A 33 7.96 17.92 15.76
CA LYS A 33 7.30 18.01 14.45
C LYS A 33 5.77 17.98 14.61
N ALA A 34 5.09 17.06 13.92
CA ALA A 34 3.63 16.92 13.94
C ALA A 34 3.07 16.26 15.22
N LEU A 35 3.90 15.91 16.19
CA LEU A 35 3.49 15.15 17.37
C LEU A 35 3.66 15.97 18.64
N GLU A 36 2.59 16.08 19.43
CA GLU A 36 2.64 16.65 20.77
C GLU A 36 2.82 15.55 21.81
N TRP A 37 3.91 15.63 22.56
CA TRP A 37 4.29 14.66 23.57
C TRP A 37 4.29 15.27 24.96
N ARG A 38 3.99 14.45 25.96
CA ARG A 38 4.21 14.74 27.37
C ARG A 38 5.24 13.77 27.92
N ILE A 39 6.35 14.31 28.42
CA ILE A 39 7.31 13.55 29.21
C ILE A 39 6.98 13.68 30.69
N SER A 40 7.09 12.60 31.44
CA SER A 40 7.05 12.61 32.90
C SER A 40 8.04 11.60 33.49
N LEU A 41 8.46 11.88 34.72
CA LEU A 41 9.38 11.03 35.48
C LEU A 41 8.70 10.64 36.79
N GLN A 42 8.57 9.35 37.05
CA GLN A 42 7.98 8.82 38.28
C GLN A 42 8.98 7.90 38.99
N VAL A 43 8.91 7.82 40.31
CA VAL A 43 9.72 6.84 41.06
C VAL A 43 9.02 5.49 41.00
N LEU A 44 9.75 4.45 40.60
CA LEU A 44 9.28 3.07 40.51
C LEU A 44 10.33 2.15 41.13
N ASP A 45 9.96 0.95 41.55
CA ASP A 45 10.88 -0.04 42.12
C ASP A 45 11.93 -0.58 41.12
N HIS A 46 11.79 -0.29 39.83
CA HIS A 46 12.72 -0.66 38.77
C HIS A 46 12.76 0.41 37.66
N GLY A 47 13.80 0.35 36.81
CA GLY A 47 13.94 1.24 35.68
C GLY A 47 13.09 0.84 34.48
N LEU A 48 12.16 1.71 34.09
CA LEU A 48 11.19 1.45 33.04
C LEU A 48 11.09 2.64 32.09
N THR A 49 11.06 2.38 30.79
CA THR A 49 10.69 3.39 29.80
C THR A 49 9.40 2.93 29.14
N GLU A 50 8.37 3.78 29.17
CA GLU A 50 7.07 3.51 28.57
C GLU A 50 6.70 4.60 27.55
N PHE A 51 6.18 4.17 26.41
CA PHE A 51 5.52 5.01 25.42
C PHE A 51 4.02 4.74 25.49
N ARG A 52 3.23 5.77 25.74
CA ARG A 52 1.78 5.69 25.84
C ARG A 52 1.17 6.36 24.62
N LEU A 53 0.35 5.61 23.90
CA LEU A 53 -0.31 6.03 22.66
C LEU A 53 -1.83 5.87 22.82
N PRO A 54 -2.50 6.74 23.59
CA PRO A 54 -3.96 6.65 23.75
C PRO A 54 -4.69 6.91 22.41
N PRO A 55 -5.81 6.20 22.14
CA PRO A 55 -6.41 5.10 22.89
C PRO A 55 -5.82 3.71 22.54
N VAL A 56 -4.81 3.65 21.68
CA VAL A 56 -4.29 2.42 21.06
C VAL A 56 -3.62 1.49 22.09
N GLY A 57 -2.79 2.02 22.98
CA GLY A 57 -2.15 1.21 24.02
C GLY A 57 -0.82 1.75 24.50
N THR A 58 -0.02 0.88 25.12
CA THR A 58 1.30 1.22 25.67
C THR A 58 2.37 0.24 25.20
N ILE A 59 3.59 0.74 25.07
CA ILE A 59 4.80 0.00 24.74
C ILE A 59 5.80 0.26 25.87
N SER A 60 6.24 -0.77 26.58
CA SER A 60 7.13 -0.61 27.73
C SER A 60 8.30 -1.57 27.72
N ALA A 61 9.45 -1.12 28.18
CA ALA A 61 10.64 -1.96 28.33
C ALA A 61 11.45 -1.58 29.59
N LYS A 62 11.97 -2.59 30.29
CA LYS A 62 12.89 -2.42 31.42
C LYS A 62 14.27 -2.05 30.89
N THR A 63 14.59 -0.76 30.92
CA THR A 63 15.69 -0.17 30.11
C THR A 63 16.93 0.20 30.92
N HIS A 64 16.81 0.43 32.21
CA HIS A 64 17.89 0.97 33.03
C HIS A 64 17.76 0.50 34.48
N LEU A 65 18.79 0.76 35.31
CA LEU A 65 18.82 0.26 36.70
C LEU A 65 18.27 1.23 37.74
N SER A 66 18.27 2.54 37.46
CA SER A 66 17.71 3.52 38.41
C SER A 66 16.22 3.28 38.67
N PRO A 67 15.71 3.57 39.88
CA PRO A 67 14.31 3.38 40.28
C PRO A 67 13.40 4.48 39.70
N LEU A 68 13.46 4.66 38.37
CA LEU A 68 12.75 5.72 37.65
C LEU A 68 11.94 5.10 36.51
N LYS A 69 10.73 5.60 36.35
CA LYS A 69 9.90 5.37 35.17
C LYS A 69 9.90 6.64 34.32
N ILE A 70 10.41 6.51 33.11
CA ILE A 70 10.32 7.53 32.06
C ILE A 70 9.07 7.23 31.25
N SER A 71 8.14 8.17 31.21
CA SER A 71 6.91 8.03 30.47
C SER A 71 6.81 9.10 29.38
N LEU A 72 6.60 8.66 28.15
CA LEU A 72 6.33 9.51 26.99
C LEU A 72 4.91 9.24 26.51
N GLU A 73 4.01 10.20 26.71
CA GLU A 73 2.60 10.11 26.33
C GLU A 73 2.32 10.98 25.11
N LEU A 74 1.76 10.40 24.06
CA LEU A 74 1.30 11.13 22.88
C LEU A 74 -0.03 11.81 23.22
N LEU A 75 -0.06 13.14 23.21
CA LEU A 75 -1.26 13.92 23.53
C LEU A 75 -2.08 14.22 22.29
N ASN A 76 -1.42 14.62 21.20
CA ASN A 76 -2.08 15.06 19.98
C ASN A 76 -1.20 14.83 18.74
N ILE A 77 -1.85 14.68 17.58
CA ILE A 77 -1.22 14.58 16.26
C ILE A 77 -1.76 15.72 15.40
N ASP A 78 -0.87 16.62 14.98
CA ASP A 78 -1.17 17.67 14.01
C ASP A 78 -1.16 17.08 12.60
N LEU A 79 -2.37 16.86 12.05
CA LEU A 79 -2.57 16.24 10.74
C LEU A 79 -2.05 17.09 9.58
N ASP A 80 -2.11 18.43 9.70
CA ASP A 80 -1.66 19.33 8.64
C ASP A 80 -0.13 19.29 8.51
N SER A 81 0.56 19.36 9.66
CA SER A 81 2.01 19.20 9.74
C SER A 81 2.45 17.81 9.27
N LEU A 82 1.69 16.76 9.60
CA LEU A 82 1.98 15.39 9.15
C LEU A 82 1.85 15.25 7.63
N GLN A 83 0.82 15.84 7.02
CA GLN A 83 0.61 15.81 5.57
C GLN A 83 1.71 16.56 4.81
N GLN A 84 2.20 17.67 5.34
CA GLN A 84 3.35 18.39 4.77
C GLN A 84 4.63 17.55 4.82
N LEU A 85 4.87 16.82 5.92
CA LEU A 85 6.01 15.92 6.03
C LEU A 85 5.92 14.73 5.08
N LEU A 86 4.72 14.19 4.84
CA LEU A 86 4.51 13.07 3.92
C LEU A 86 4.62 13.49 2.45
N SER A 87 4.26 14.73 2.13
CA SER A 87 4.34 15.28 0.76
C SER A 87 5.74 15.80 0.42
N ALA A 88 6.50 16.27 1.42
CA ALA A 88 7.88 16.63 1.25
C ALA A 88 8.73 15.35 1.07
N ARG A 89 9.42 15.23 -0.07
CA ARG A 89 10.41 14.17 -0.36
C ARG A 89 11.68 14.32 0.52
N VAL A 90 11.52 14.44 1.83
CA VAL A 90 12.65 14.59 2.76
C VAL A 90 13.37 13.26 2.89
N GLY A 91 14.67 13.25 2.64
CA GLY A 91 15.50 12.05 2.82
C GLY A 91 15.52 11.62 4.30
N SER A 92 15.40 10.31 4.55
CA SER A 92 15.35 9.73 5.90
C SER A 92 16.47 10.23 6.82
N LYS A 93 17.69 10.38 6.29
CA LYS A 93 18.86 10.84 7.04
C LYS A 93 18.74 12.29 7.54
N GLN A 94 18.10 13.17 6.77
CA GLN A 94 17.92 14.57 7.15
C GLN A 94 16.88 14.68 8.28
N LEU A 95 15.77 13.95 8.14
CA LEU A 95 14.72 13.87 9.15
C LEU A 95 15.28 13.39 10.51
N TRP A 96 16.10 12.35 10.52
CA TRP A 96 16.75 11.84 11.73
C TRP A 96 17.66 12.86 12.40
N THR A 97 18.38 13.65 11.62
CA THR A 97 19.33 14.64 12.15
C THR A 97 18.58 15.79 12.83
N GLU A 98 17.52 16.28 12.19
CA GLU A 98 16.66 17.33 12.75
C GLU A 98 15.97 16.85 14.04
N LEU A 99 15.34 15.68 14.01
CA LEU A 99 14.68 15.08 15.19
C LEU A 99 15.64 14.92 16.37
N ARG A 100 16.87 14.45 16.11
CA ARG A 100 17.89 14.30 17.16
C ARG A 100 18.26 15.65 17.79
N SER A 101 18.47 16.68 16.98
CA SER A 101 18.85 18.00 17.48
C SER A 101 17.76 18.61 18.38
N GLU A 102 16.50 18.46 17.98
CA GLU A 102 15.34 18.95 18.72
C GLU A 102 15.13 18.16 20.03
N ALA A 103 15.26 16.83 19.97
CA ALA A 103 15.19 15.97 21.14
C ALA A 103 16.26 16.30 22.20
N ILE A 104 17.49 16.60 21.78
CA ILE A 104 18.57 17.03 22.71
C ILE A 104 18.18 18.33 23.41
N ARG A 105 17.69 19.32 22.65
CA ARG A 105 17.27 20.61 23.21
C ARG A 105 16.14 20.45 24.23
N ILE A 106 15.12 19.63 23.89
CA ILE A 106 14.01 19.30 24.79
C ILE A 106 14.53 18.60 26.05
N GLY A 107 15.46 17.66 25.91
CA GLY A 107 16.09 16.95 27.02
C GLY A 107 16.81 17.90 28.00
N ILE A 108 17.56 18.89 27.49
CA ILE A 108 18.23 19.88 28.32
C ILE A 108 17.23 20.73 29.11
N LEU A 109 16.16 21.21 28.45
CA LEU A 109 15.10 21.99 29.10
C LEU A 109 14.39 21.16 30.19
N TYR A 110 14.18 19.88 29.92
CA TYR A 110 13.57 18.96 30.88
C TYR A 110 14.46 18.74 32.12
N ILE A 111 15.76 18.50 31.94
CA ILE A 111 16.72 18.34 33.05
C ILE A 111 16.78 19.63 33.89
N LEU A 112 16.77 20.80 33.25
CA LEU A 112 16.74 22.09 33.95
C LEU A 112 15.47 22.22 34.81
N ARG A 113 14.30 21.85 34.25
CA ARG A 113 13.03 21.85 34.99
C ARG A 113 13.11 20.91 36.21
N LEU A 114 13.62 19.69 36.04
CA LEU A 114 13.78 18.74 37.15
C LEU A 114 14.73 19.27 38.23
N SER A 115 15.80 19.96 37.83
CA SER A 115 16.75 20.59 38.74
C SER A 115 16.10 21.71 39.56
N ILE A 116 15.27 22.55 38.94
CA ILE A 116 14.50 23.58 39.64
C ILE A 116 13.54 22.94 40.66
N LEU A 117 12.82 21.89 40.27
CA LEU A 117 11.91 21.17 41.17
C LEU A 117 12.65 20.51 42.35
N ALA A 118 13.84 19.93 42.09
CA ALA A 118 14.69 19.36 43.13
C ALA A 118 15.17 20.43 44.12
N ILE A 119 15.58 21.61 43.63
CA ILE A 119 15.96 22.75 44.45
C ILE A 119 14.78 23.21 45.32
N LEU A 120 13.60 23.40 44.73
CA LEU A 120 12.40 23.82 45.46
C LEU A 120 12.02 22.81 46.55
N GLY A 121 12.01 21.52 46.23
CA GLY A 121 11.76 20.45 47.20
C GLY A 121 12.80 20.43 48.34
N GLY A 122 14.07 20.65 48.01
CA GLY A 122 15.15 20.73 48.99
C GLY A 122 15.06 21.94 49.91
N ILE A 123 14.75 23.12 49.38
CA ILE A 123 14.55 24.35 50.15
C ILE A 123 13.35 24.19 51.10
N ILE A 124 12.20 23.74 50.58
CA ILE A 124 10.97 23.60 51.38
C ILE A 124 11.16 22.55 52.47
N GLY A 125 11.79 21.41 52.16
CA GLY A 125 12.08 20.37 53.16
C GLY A 125 12.95 20.84 54.30
N ALA A 126 13.98 21.64 54.01
CA ALA A 126 14.82 22.24 55.05
C ALA A 126 14.07 23.30 55.88
N ILE A 127 13.25 24.14 55.23
CA ILE A 127 12.48 25.19 55.90
C ILE A 127 11.45 24.60 56.88
N LEU A 128 10.79 23.49 56.51
CA LEU A 128 9.79 22.85 57.36
C LEU A 128 10.38 22.32 58.68
N ILE A 129 11.66 21.94 58.71
CA ILE A 129 12.32 21.41 59.92
C ILE A 129 13.01 22.51 60.73
N THR A 130 13.63 23.49 60.07
CA THR A 130 14.55 24.45 60.72
C THR A 130 14.11 25.91 60.63
N GLY A 131 12.99 26.19 59.97
CA GLY A 131 12.55 27.55 59.66
C GLY A 131 13.41 28.21 58.58
N LYS A 132 13.54 29.54 58.60
CA LYS A 132 14.24 30.33 57.57
C LYS A 132 15.78 30.33 57.72
N GLN A 133 16.37 29.23 58.21
CA GLN A 133 17.82 29.15 58.40
C GLN A 133 18.54 28.82 57.08
N VAL A 134 19.58 29.60 56.74
CA VAL A 134 20.29 29.48 55.45
C VAL A 134 21.15 28.21 55.35
N LYS A 135 21.88 27.83 56.42
CA LYS A 135 22.80 26.68 56.35
C LYS A 135 22.09 25.33 56.13
N PRO A 136 20.99 25.00 56.86
CA PRO A 136 20.23 23.78 56.60
C PRO A 136 19.53 23.81 55.22
N ALA A 137 19.06 24.97 54.77
CA ALA A 137 18.47 25.13 53.44
C ALA A 137 19.46 24.83 52.31
N LEU A 138 20.70 25.31 52.42
CA LEU A 138 21.76 24.99 51.46
C LEU A 138 22.07 23.48 51.45
N LEU A 139 22.18 22.85 52.63
CA LEU A 139 22.42 21.42 52.74
C LEU A 139 21.31 20.60 52.07
N GLY A 140 20.04 20.90 52.36
CA GLY A 140 18.89 20.23 51.74
C GLY A 140 18.86 20.39 50.22
N THR A 141 19.14 21.59 49.73
CA THR A 141 19.21 21.88 48.29
C THR A 141 20.30 21.09 47.59
N VAL A 142 21.52 21.10 48.13
CA VAL A 142 22.66 20.36 47.56
C VAL A 142 22.39 18.86 47.58
N ALA A 143 21.83 18.33 48.67
CA ALA A 143 21.50 16.91 48.77
C ALA A 143 20.44 16.50 47.72
N SER A 144 19.38 17.30 47.54
CA SER A 144 18.32 17.04 46.56
C SER A 144 18.81 17.13 45.11
N LEU A 145 19.66 18.12 44.79
CA LEU A 145 20.30 18.21 43.47
C LEU A 145 21.22 17.03 43.21
N LEU A 146 22.06 16.67 44.18
CA LEU A 146 22.97 15.52 44.06
C LEU A 146 22.19 14.24 43.81
N LEU A 147 21.09 14.01 44.55
CA LEU A 147 20.22 12.86 44.32
C LEU A 147 19.63 12.86 42.91
N CYS A 148 19.09 14.00 42.46
CA CYS A 148 18.50 14.14 41.12
C CYS A 148 19.52 13.80 40.02
N PHE A 149 20.71 14.42 40.06
CA PHE A 149 21.76 14.14 39.08
C PHE A 149 22.31 12.71 39.18
N THR A 150 22.39 12.13 40.38
CA THR A 150 22.82 10.74 40.56
C THR A 150 21.82 9.79 39.90
N LEU A 151 20.52 10.00 40.11
CA LEU A 151 19.48 9.17 39.50
C LEU A 151 19.49 9.31 37.98
N LEU A 152 19.48 10.54 37.45
CA LEU A 152 19.51 10.78 36.01
C LEU A 152 20.81 10.27 35.35
N GLY A 153 21.95 10.45 36.02
CA GLY A 153 23.24 9.95 35.57
C GLY A 153 23.28 8.43 35.52
N LEU A 154 22.72 7.75 36.54
CA LEU A 154 22.57 6.30 36.56
C LEU A 154 21.63 5.82 35.46
N THR A 155 20.49 6.51 35.26
CA THR A 155 19.57 6.24 34.14
C THR A 155 20.33 6.31 32.82
N TYR A 156 21.05 7.39 32.56
CA TYR A 156 21.78 7.61 31.31
C TYR A 156 22.89 6.58 31.09
N ALA A 157 23.69 6.28 32.12
CA ALA A 157 24.81 5.36 32.03
C ALA A 157 24.38 3.90 31.86
N THR A 158 23.23 3.52 32.42
CA THR A 158 22.72 2.13 32.38
C THR A 158 21.62 1.92 31.34
N TYR A 159 21.34 2.93 30.51
CA TYR A 159 20.27 2.86 29.52
C TYR A 159 20.61 1.90 28.38
N ASP A 160 19.90 0.79 28.31
CA ASP A 160 20.01 -0.21 27.25
C ASP A 160 18.86 -0.05 26.24
N LYS A 161 19.21 0.39 25.03
CA LYS A 161 18.26 0.54 23.92
C LYS A 161 17.80 -0.81 23.37
N GLU A 162 18.61 -1.85 23.53
CA GLU A 162 18.33 -3.19 22.99
C GLU A 162 17.14 -3.86 23.67
N LYS A 163 16.77 -3.40 24.88
CA LYS A 163 15.57 -3.86 25.59
C LYS A 163 14.27 -3.57 24.84
N PHE A 164 14.27 -2.60 23.93
CA PHE A 164 13.13 -2.35 23.03
C PHE A 164 13.02 -3.32 21.86
N ARG A 165 13.96 -4.27 21.68
CA ARG A 165 13.79 -5.38 20.74
C ARG A 165 12.76 -6.41 21.22
N SER A 166 12.51 -6.48 22.53
CA SER A 166 11.49 -7.34 23.13
C SER A 166 10.61 -6.54 24.09
N PRO A 167 9.85 -5.54 23.59
CA PRO A 167 9.02 -4.69 24.44
C PRO A 167 7.74 -5.42 24.85
N GLU A 168 7.17 -5.00 25.96
CA GLU A 168 5.85 -5.42 26.40
C GLU A 168 4.79 -4.50 25.77
N PHE A 169 3.80 -5.10 25.12
CA PHE A 169 2.67 -4.38 24.52
C PHE A 169 1.41 -4.54 25.38
N GLN A 170 0.65 -3.46 25.54
CA GLN A 170 -0.66 -3.47 26.19
C GLN A 170 -1.71 -2.78 25.32
N GLY A 171 -3.00 -3.05 25.59
CA GLY A 171 -4.10 -2.53 24.79
C GLY A 171 -4.17 -3.18 23.39
N ALA A 172 -4.68 -2.43 22.41
CA ALA A 172 -4.78 -2.88 21.02
C ALA A 172 -3.40 -3.12 20.38
N LEU A 173 -2.33 -2.49 20.90
CA LEU A 173 -0.97 -2.70 20.43
C LEU A 173 -0.46 -4.14 20.64
N LYS A 174 -1.11 -4.98 21.47
CA LYS A 174 -0.78 -6.41 21.57
C LYS A 174 -0.86 -7.15 20.23
N ALA A 175 -1.72 -6.69 19.33
CA ALA A 175 -1.87 -7.27 18.00
C ALA A 175 -0.85 -6.73 16.98
N ALA A 176 -0.12 -5.65 17.29
CA ALA A 176 0.77 -4.99 16.35
C ALA A 176 1.90 -5.90 15.85
N PRO A 177 2.62 -6.68 16.69
CA PRO A 177 3.67 -7.58 16.21
C PRO A 177 3.14 -8.66 15.25
N TRP A 178 1.96 -9.22 15.54
CA TRP A 178 1.30 -10.18 14.66
C TRP A 178 0.98 -9.55 13.30
N ALA A 179 0.42 -8.34 13.29
CA ALA A 179 0.07 -7.64 12.06
C ALA A 179 1.31 -7.33 11.20
N VAL A 180 2.40 -6.85 11.83
CA VAL A 180 3.68 -6.58 11.14
C VAL A 180 4.27 -7.86 10.57
N ASN A 181 4.36 -8.92 11.37
CA ASN A 181 4.89 -10.21 10.91
C ASN A 181 4.04 -10.82 9.78
N MET A 182 2.71 -10.64 9.82
CA MET A 182 1.81 -11.07 8.76
C MET A 182 2.11 -10.33 7.45
N VAL A 183 2.30 -9.02 7.49
CA VAL A 183 2.66 -8.20 6.31
C VAL A 183 4.04 -8.59 5.78
N GLU A 184 5.06 -8.71 6.64
CA GLU A 184 6.41 -9.12 6.24
C GLU A 184 6.41 -10.51 5.60
N THR A 185 5.70 -11.47 6.21
CA THR A 185 5.56 -12.82 5.67
C THR A 185 4.85 -12.80 4.32
N ALA A 186 3.80 -12.00 4.17
CA ALA A 186 3.10 -11.84 2.90
C ALA A 186 4.03 -11.28 1.82
N LEU A 187 4.74 -10.17 2.10
CA LEU A 187 5.70 -9.55 1.18
C LEU A 187 6.81 -10.52 0.77
N HIS A 188 7.38 -11.27 1.71
CA HIS A 188 8.41 -12.26 1.41
C HIS A 188 7.87 -13.39 0.50
N LYS A 189 6.67 -13.90 0.77
CA LYS A 189 6.01 -14.89 -0.09
C LYS A 189 5.74 -14.35 -1.49
N PHE A 190 5.32 -13.08 -1.60
CA PHE A 190 5.10 -12.44 -2.91
C PHE A 190 6.39 -12.29 -3.71
N ASN A 191 7.51 -11.94 -3.08
CA ASN A 191 8.80 -11.86 -3.78
C ASN A 191 9.20 -13.23 -4.37
N LEU A 192 9.04 -14.30 -3.60
CA LEU A 192 9.31 -15.67 -4.07
C LEU A 192 8.39 -16.07 -5.23
N LEU A 193 7.10 -15.71 -5.15
CA LEU A 193 6.14 -15.98 -6.23
C LEU A 193 6.49 -15.19 -7.50
N GLY A 194 6.88 -13.93 -7.37
CA GLY A 194 7.32 -13.09 -8.49
C GLY A 194 8.53 -13.66 -9.22
N GLU A 195 9.54 -14.15 -8.49
CA GLU A 195 10.70 -14.82 -9.09
C GLU A 195 10.30 -16.10 -9.85
N GLN A 196 9.41 -16.91 -9.30
CA GLN A 196 8.90 -18.11 -9.98
C GLN A 196 8.12 -17.77 -11.25
N MET A 197 7.27 -16.73 -11.21
CA MET A 197 6.50 -16.27 -12.37
C MET A 197 7.41 -15.77 -13.50
N LYS A 198 8.52 -15.09 -13.16
CA LYS A 198 9.51 -14.66 -14.15
C LYS A 198 10.12 -15.85 -14.90
N ILE A 199 10.52 -16.88 -14.16
CA ILE A 199 11.08 -18.11 -14.73
C ILE A 199 10.04 -18.83 -15.60
N MET A 200 8.79 -18.92 -15.16
CA MET A 200 7.71 -19.54 -15.94
C MET A 200 7.43 -18.80 -17.24
N ALA A 201 7.35 -17.47 -17.21
CA ALA A 201 7.08 -16.68 -18.41
C ALA A 201 8.28 -16.66 -19.39
N ALA A 202 9.52 -16.75 -18.89
CA ALA A 202 10.67 -17.00 -19.75
C ALA A 202 10.59 -18.39 -20.44
N ASN A 203 10.26 -19.44 -19.69
CA ASN A 203 10.09 -20.79 -20.24
C ASN A 203 8.90 -20.89 -21.22
N LEU A 204 7.83 -20.13 -20.97
CA LEU A 204 6.68 -19.99 -21.87
C LEU A 204 7.10 -19.46 -23.23
N ASN A 205 7.97 -18.45 -23.29
CA ASN A 205 8.45 -17.92 -24.55
C ASN A 205 9.24 -18.97 -25.35
N SER A 206 10.14 -19.69 -24.68
CA SER A 206 10.94 -20.74 -25.34
C SER A 206 10.08 -21.89 -25.86
N LEU A 207 8.96 -22.21 -25.19
CA LEU A 207 8.00 -23.19 -25.68
C LEU A 207 7.13 -22.64 -26.81
N TYR A 208 6.76 -21.37 -26.73
CA TYR A 208 6.02 -20.68 -27.77
C TYR A 208 6.79 -20.63 -29.10
N GLU A 209 8.08 -20.26 -29.05
CA GLU A 209 8.99 -20.29 -30.19
C GLU A 209 9.03 -21.68 -30.84
N ARG A 210 9.17 -22.75 -30.03
CA ARG A 210 9.19 -24.14 -30.51
C ARG A 210 7.86 -24.61 -31.10
N ILE A 211 6.71 -24.17 -30.56
CA ILE A 211 5.40 -24.54 -31.10
C ILE A 211 5.19 -23.89 -32.47
N ASN A 212 5.59 -22.62 -32.62
CA ASN A 212 5.52 -21.91 -33.90
C ASN A 212 6.45 -22.53 -34.96
N GLU A 213 7.59 -23.12 -34.56
CA GLU A 213 8.46 -23.88 -35.47
C GLU A 213 7.81 -25.18 -36.00
N VAL A 214 6.94 -25.82 -35.22
CA VAL A 214 6.38 -27.17 -35.52
C VAL A 214 5.03 -27.11 -36.25
N SER A 215 4.26 -26.02 -36.08
CA SER A 215 3.02 -25.79 -36.82
C SER A 215 3.04 -24.40 -37.47
N PRO A 216 3.43 -24.30 -38.76
CA PRO A 216 3.50 -23.04 -39.51
C PRO A 216 2.10 -22.57 -39.95
N VAL A 217 1.09 -22.63 -39.07
CA VAL A 217 -0.27 -22.13 -39.36
C VAL A 217 -0.29 -20.59 -39.42
N LEU A 218 0.83 -19.95 -39.03
CA LEU A 218 1.09 -18.52 -39.17
C LEU A 218 2.31 -18.32 -40.08
N GLU A 219 2.18 -18.53 -41.40
CA GLU A 219 3.25 -18.19 -42.38
C GLU A 219 3.57 -16.68 -42.45
N LYS A 220 2.85 -15.84 -41.69
CA LYS A 220 3.12 -14.40 -41.54
C LYS A 220 3.08 -14.03 -40.08
N GLU A 221 4.12 -13.33 -39.63
CA GLU A 221 4.15 -12.62 -38.34
C GLU A 221 2.84 -11.83 -38.16
N ASP A 222 2.33 -11.80 -36.94
CA ASP A 222 1.15 -11.01 -36.62
C ASP A 222 1.50 -9.51 -36.75
N ASP A 223 0.57 -8.72 -37.29
CA ASP A 223 0.81 -7.29 -37.49
C ASP A 223 0.67 -6.49 -36.18
N LEU A 224 -0.05 -7.05 -35.20
CA LEU A 224 -0.29 -6.45 -33.89
C LEU A 224 -0.61 -7.53 -32.85
N LEU A 225 0.17 -7.56 -31.77
CA LEU A 225 -0.04 -8.42 -30.61
C LEU A 225 -0.52 -7.60 -29.41
N VAL A 226 -1.75 -7.86 -28.97
CA VAL A 226 -2.39 -7.13 -27.85
C VAL A 226 -2.52 -8.03 -26.64
N LEU A 227 -2.08 -7.58 -25.46
CA LEU A 227 -2.30 -8.28 -24.21
C LEU A 227 -3.58 -7.78 -23.52
N HIS A 228 -4.57 -8.65 -23.37
CA HIS A 228 -5.80 -8.40 -22.61
C HIS A 228 -5.66 -8.90 -21.17
N VAL A 229 -5.90 -8.00 -20.22
CA VAL A 229 -5.76 -8.20 -18.78
C VAL A 229 -6.99 -7.64 -18.06
N SER A 230 -7.26 -8.12 -16.85
CA SER A 230 -8.36 -7.62 -16.03
C SER A 230 -8.19 -8.03 -14.57
N ASP A 231 -8.86 -7.35 -13.65
CA ASP A 231 -9.08 -7.80 -12.27
C ASP A 231 -7.76 -8.09 -11.53
N MET A 232 -6.88 -7.10 -11.47
CA MET A 232 -5.59 -7.18 -10.77
C MET A 232 -5.70 -7.04 -9.26
N HIS A 233 -6.70 -6.31 -8.73
CA HIS A 233 -7.00 -6.18 -7.29
C HIS A 233 -5.75 -5.96 -6.42
N ASN A 234 -4.95 -4.94 -6.78
CA ASN A 234 -3.70 -4.56 -6.12
C ASN A 234 -2.64 -5.67 -5.97
N ASN A 235 -2.74 -6.77 -6.73
CA ASN A 235 -1.78 -7.85 -6.59
C ASN A 235 -0.37 -7.39 -7.06
N PRO A 236 0.63 -7.33 -6.17
CA PRO A 236 1.96 -6.84 -6.52
C PRO A 236 2.68 -7.76 -7.53
N VAL A 237 2.35 -9.05 -7.55
CA VAL A 237 2.93 -10.04 -8.47
C VAL A 237 2.39 -9.86 -9.88
N ALA A 238 1.13 -9.43 -10.03
CA ALA A 238 0.49 -9.22 -11.33
C ALA A 238 1.31 -8.27 -12.22
N HIS A 239 1.82 -7.18 -11.67
CA HIS A 239 2.62 -6.20 -12.42
C HIS A 239 3.91 -6.82 -12.97
N GLN A 240 4.64 -7.59 -12.16
CA GLN A 240 5.87 -8.27 -12.59
C GLN A 240 5.59 -9.35 -13.63
N PHE A 241 4.50 -10.09 -13.44
CA PHE A 241 4.04 -11.08 -14.40
C PHE A 241 3.71 -10.43 -15.75
N LEU A 242 2.95 -9.34 -15.75
CA LEU A 242 2.62 -8.59 -16.97
C LEU A 242 3.85 -8.05 -17.68
N GLN A 243 4.79 -7.44 -16.96
CA GLN A 243 6.05 -6.96 -17.55
C GLN A 243 6.82 -8.09 -18.23
N GLN A 244 6.85 -9.28 -17.61
CA GLN A 244 7.51 -10.44 -18.18
C GLN A 244 6.79 -10.94 -19.43
N ILE A 245 5.45 -11.03 -19.42
CA ILE A 245 4.67 -11.41 -20.62
C ILE A 245 4.90 -10.40 -21.76
N VAL A 246 4.80 -9.10 -21.46
CA VAL A 246 5.04 -8.04 -22.45
C VAL A 246 6.42 -8.16 -23.09
N THR A 247 7.45 -8.39 -22.29
CA THR A 247 8.83 -8.50 -22.78
C THR A 247 9.06 -9.80 -23.54
N SER A 248 8.58 -10.92 -23.02
CA SER A 248 8.77 -12.25 -23.60
C SER A 248 8.10 -12.37 -24.97
N PHE A 249 6.83 -11.98 -25.06
CA PHE A 249 6.05 -12.14 -26.28
C PHE A 249 6.16 -10.94 -27.23
N SER A 250 6.94 -9.91 -26.88
CA SER A 250 7.04 -8.65 -27.64
C SER A 250 5.67 -8.02 -27.92
N VAL A 251 4.86 -7.89 -26.86
CA VAL A 251 3.51 -7.31 -26.93
C VAL A 251 3.59 -5.84 -27.35
N ASP A 252 2.71 -5.42 -28.26
CA ASP A 252 2.69 -4.05 -28.80
C ASP A 252 1.87 -3.08 -27.95
N MET A 253 0.83 -3.56 -27.27
CA MET A 253 0.00 -2.77 -26.36
C MET A 253 -0.77 -3.65 -25.35
N VAL A 254 -1.17 -3.05 -24.24
CA VAL A 254 -2.04 -3.69 -23.23
C VAL A 254 -3.43 -3.08 -23.28
N ILE A 255 -4.48 -3.90 -23.21
CA ILE A 255 -5.85 -3.50 -22.90
C ILE A 255 -6.23 -4.09 -21.55
N ASP A 256 -6.44 -3.23 -20.57
CA ASP A 256 -6.84 -3.56 -19.21
C ASP A 256 -8.31 -3.21 -19.02
N THR A 257 -9.14 -4.24 -18.83
CA THR A 257 -10.59 -4.08 -18.65
C THR A 257 -11.02 -3.83 -17.20
N GLY A 258 -10.12 -3.36 -16.33
CA GLY A 258 -10.50 -2.70 -15.08
C GLY A 258 -10.32 -3.56 -13.82
N ASP A 259 -10.72 -3.01 -12.68
CA ASP A 259 -10.52 -3.58 -11.35
C ASP A 259 -9.03 -3.78 -11.03
N ILE A 260 -8.25 -2.71 -11.26
CA ILE A 260 -6.84 -2.69 -10.88
C ILE A 260 -6.66 -2.54 -9.36
N THR A 261 -7.66 -1.95 -8.68
CA THR A 261 -7.72 -1.80 -7.22
C THR A 261 -8.90 -2.56 -6.60
N ASP A 262 -8.86 -2.84 -5.29
CA ASP A 262 -9.92 -3.51 -4.52
C ASP A 262 -10.94 -2.50 -3.94
N PHE A 263 -10.50 -1.28 -3.60
CA PHE A 263 -11.35 -0.28 -2.94
C PHE A 263 -11.27 1.11 -3.56
N GLY A 264 -10.47 1.31 -4.61
CA GLY A 264 -10.36 2.59 -5.32
C GLY A 264 -9.81 3.73 -4.45
N THR A 265 -9.07 3.44 -3.38
CA THR A 265 -8.58 4.44 -2.43
C THR A 265 -7.29 5.13 -2.91
N PRO A 266 -7.02 6.37 -2.48
CA PRO A 266 -5.75 7.05 -2.78
C PRO A 266 -4.51 6.29 -2.30
N VAL A 267 -4.64 5.47 -1.24
CA VAL A 267 -3.53 4.66 -0.70
C VAL A 267 -3.20 3.51 -1.65
N GLU A 268 -4.22 2.83 -2.19
CA GLU A 268 -4.04 1.77 -3.20
C GLU A 268 -3.40 2.31 -4.47
N GLY A 269 -3.73 3.54 -4.86
CA GLY A 269 -3.05 4.23 -5.94
C GLY A 269 -1.52 4.19 -5.82
N LEU A 270 -0.95 4.27 -4.61
CA LEU A 270 0.51 4.20 -4.41
C LEU A 270 1.14 2.88 -4.87
N LEU A 271 0.35 1.80 -4.95
CA LEU A 271 0.77 0.48 -5.42
C LEU A 271 0.87 0.41 -6.94
N LEU A 272 0.19 1.31 -7.65
CA LEU A 272 0.14 1.34 -9.13
C LEU A 272 1.39 1.96 -9.76
N LYS A 273 2.43 2.26 -8.97
CA LYS A 273 3.69 2.84 -9.49
C LYS A 273 4.39 1.92 -10.48
N GLY A 274 4.21 0.61 -10.37
CA GLY A 274 4.82 -0.37 -11.29
C GLY A 274 4.35 -0.21 -12.74
N LEU A 275 3.19 0.40 -12.97
CA LEU A 275 2.73 0.71 -14.33
C LEU A 275 3.59 1.78 -15.02
N MET A 276 4.28 2.65 -14.27
CA MET A 276 5.17 3.67 -14.83
C MET A 276 6.34 3.09 -15.64
N ASP A 277 6.70 1.84 -15.41
CA ASP A 277 7.85 1.20 -16.05
C ASP A 277 7.51 0.54 -17.41
N PHE A 278 6.22 0.50 -17.79
CA PHE A 278 5.81 -0.01 -19.10
C PHE A 278 6.22 0.95 -20.22
N LYS A 279 6.81 0.41 -21.29
CA LYS A 279 7.29 1.17 -22.46
C LYS A 279 6.34 1.15 -23.66
N ILE A 280 5.23 0.44 -23.53
CA ILE A 280 4.21 0.27 -24.57
C ILE A 280 2.91 0.97 -24.15
N PRO A 281 2.02 1.32 -25.10
CA PRO A 281 0.71 1.86 -24.78
C PRO A 281 -0.08 0.93 -23.84
N TYR A 282 -0.67 1.52 -22.80
CA TYR A 282 -1.49 0.83 -21.82
C TYR A 282 -2.88 1.45 -21.79
N VAL A 283 -3.86 0.78 -22.40
CA VAL A 283 -5.24 1.23 -22.44
C VAL A 283 -5.96 0.70 -21.21
N PHE A 284 -6.49 1.59 -20.37
CA PHE A 284 -7.16 1.22 -19.13
C PHE A 284 -8.64 1.63 -19.15
N ILE A 285 -9.52 0.67 -18.92
CA ILE A 285 -10.97 0.86 -18.80
C ILE A 285 -11.36 0.64 -17.34
N PRO A 286 -11.71 1.70 -16.58
CA PRO A 286 -12.02 1.58 -15.16
C PRO A 286 -13.14 0.58 -14.86
N GLY A 287 -12.89 -0.30 -13.87
CA GLY A 287 -13.86 -1.26 -13.34
C GLY A 287 -14.67 -0.74 -12.15
N ASN A 288 -15.50 -1.59 -11.57
CA ASN A 288 -16.41 -1.17 -10.48
C ASN A 288 -15.70 -1.01 -9.12
N HIS A 289 -14.48 -1.53 -8.97
CA HIS A 289 -13.64 -1.32 -7.79
C HIS A 289 -12.69 -0.11 -7.93
N ASP A 290 -12.58 0.45 -9.13
CA ASP A 290 -11.80 1.66 -9.37
C ASP A 290 -12.59 2.93 -9.03
N SER A 291 -11.90 4.07 -9.00
CA SER A 291 -12.50 5.34 -8.59
C SER A 291 -11.96 6.54 -9.37
N PRO A 292 -12.56 7.74 -9.23
CA PRO A 292 -12.03 8.95 -9.83
C PRO A 292 -10.61 9.29 -9.34
N ASP A 293 -10.24 8.88 -8.13
CA ASP A 293 -8.89 9.11 -7.58
C ASP A 293 -7.87 8.20 -8.29
N ILE A 294 -8.23 6.95 -8.58
CA ILE A 294 -7.41 6.01 -9.37
C ILE A 294 -7.27 6.50 -10.81
N VAL A 295 -8.37 6.90 -11.46
CA VAL A 295 -8.36 7.47 -12.81
C VAL A 295 -7.44 8.68 -12.88
N LYS A 296 -7.56 9.61 -11.93
CA LYS A 296 -6.71 10.80 -11.85
C LYS A 296 -5.25 10.45 -11.67
N GLN A 297 -4.95 9.40 -10.91
CA GLN A 297 -3.58 8.96 -10.71
C GLN A 297 -3.00 8.31 -11.97
N LEU A 298 -3.70 7.35 -12.58
CA LEU A 298 -3.25 6.66 -13.78
C LEU A 298 -3.09 7.60 -14.97
N SER A 299 -3.94 8.63 -15.08
CA SER A 299 -3.83 9.67 -16.12
C SER A 299 -2.54 10.51 -16.04
N ARG A 300 -1.74 10.36 -14.97
CA ARG A 300 -0.41 11.00 -14.85
C ARG A 300 0.69 10.18 -15.52
N TYR A 301 0.44 8.93 -15.85
CA TYR A 301 1.42 8.06 -16.49
C TYR A 301 1.29 8.23 -18.00
N PRO A 302 2.33 8.74 -18.70
CA PRO A 302 2.22 9.15 -20.10
C PRO A 302 1.87 8.03 -21.07
N GLN A 303 2.22 6.78 -20.73
CA GLN A 303 1.89 5.58 -21.49
C GLN A 303 0.47 5.05 -21.22
N VAL A 304 -0.19 5.50 -20.15
CA VAL A 304 -1.52 5.01 -19.77
C VAL A 304 -2.60 5.90 -20.34
N GLN A 305 -3.45 5.33 -21.17
CA GLN A 305 -4.64 5.99 -21.70
C GLN A 305 -5.87 5.47 -20.99
N VAL A 306 -6.41 6.28 -20.06
CA VAL A 306 -7.63 5.94 -19.32
C VAL A 306 -8.86 6.29 -20.17
N LEU A 307 -9.68 5.29 -20.49
CA LEU A 307 -10.88 5.43 -21.31
C LEU A 307 -12.13 5.34 -20.45
N THR A 308 -12.78 6.48 -20.20
CA THR A 308 -14.05 6.54 -19.45
C THR A 308 -15.29 6.47 -20.33
N GLY A 309 -15.13 6.65 -21.64
CA GLY A 309 -16.19 6.58 -22.63
C GLY A 309 -15.76 7.20 -23.96
N GLY A 310 -15.97 6.49 -25.07
CA GLY A 310 -15.69 7.00 -26.42
C GLY A 310 -14.95 6.01 -27.31
N ILE A 311 -14.57 6.48 -28.49
CA ILE A 311 -13.80 5.70 -29.46
C ILE A 311 -12.38 6.26 -29.53
N VAL A 312 -11.39 5.39 -29.44
CA VAL A 312 -9.98 5.73 -29.58
C VAL A 312 -9.32 4.83 -30.62
N ASP A 313 -8.29 5.34 -31.29
CA ASP A 313 -7.42 4.54 -32.14
C ASP A 313 -6.04 4.44 -31.48
N VAL A 314 -5.60 3.21 -31.19
CA VAL A 314 -4.30 2.92 -30.58
C VAL A 314 -3.65 1.82 -31.41
N GLN A 315 -2.45 2.07 -31.93
CA GLN A 315 -1.75 1.14 -32.83
C GLN A 315 -2.57 0.70 -34.07
N GLY A 316 -3.48 1.55 -34.57
CA GLY A 316 -4.38 1.23 -35.68
C GLY A 316 -5.61 0.39 -35.28
N LEU A 317 -5.78 0.13 -33.97
CA LEU A 317 -6.92 -0.57 -33.41
C LEU A 317 -7.94 0.43 -32.86
N ARG A 318 -9.10 0.51 -33.53
CA ARG A 318 -10.25 1.33 -33.10
C ARG A 318 -11.01 0.62 -31.98
N ILE A 319 -10.96 1.19 -30.79
CA ILE A 319 -11.54 0.65 -29.56
C ILE A 319 -12.69 1.55 -29.13
N LEU A 320 -13.90 1.00 -29.04
CA LEU A 320 -15.01 1.64 -28.33
C LEU A 320 -14.96 1.20 -26.87
N ALA A 321 -14.68 2.13 -25.96
CA ALA A 321 -14.57 1.84 -24.55
C ALA A 321 -15.63 2.58 -23.72
N MET A 322 -16.01 1.97 -22.60
CA MET A 322 -16.87 2.59 -21.60
C MET A 322 -16.47 2.07 -20.21
N ALA A 323 -16.22 3.00 -19.28
CA ALA A 323 -15.95 2.64 -17.90
C ALA A 323 -17.20 2.04 -17.24
N ASP A 324 -16.98 1.23 -16.20
CA ASP A 324 -18.07 0.80 -15.33
C ASP A 324 -18.71 2.02 -14.66
N PRO A 325 -20.05 2.11 -14.58
CA PRO A 325 -20.70 3.27 -13.97
C PRO A 325 -20.29 3.51 -12.51
N SER A 326 -19.97 2.45 -11.76
CA SER A 326 -19.54 2.55 -10.36
C SER A 326 -18.19 3.28 -10.21
N SER A 327 -17.34 3.26 -11.23
CA SER A 327 -16.02 3.93 -11.24
C SER A 327 -16.09 5.47 -11.12
N THR A 328 -17.28 6.05 -11.33
CA THR A 328 -17.51 7.49 -11.19
C THR A 328 -17.69 7.94 -9.74
N SER A 329 -17.76 6.99 -8.80
CA SER A 329 -18.01 7.20 -7.37
C SER A 329 -16.87 6.62 -6.52
N ARG A 330 -16.78 7.06 -5.26
CA ARG A 330 -15.92 6.43 -4.23
C ARG A 330 -16.63 5.32 -3.45
N LYS A 331 -17.92 5.09 -3.74
CA LYS A 331 -18.73 4.09 -3.05
C LYS A 331 -18.62 2.77 -3.78
N ILE A 332 -18.25 1.72 -3.05
CA ILE A 332 -18.29 0.34 -3.52
C ILE A 332 -19.72 -0.15 -3.34
N ALA A 333 -20.57 0.14 -4.32
CA ALA A 333 -21.92 -0.35 -4.41
C ALA A 333 -22.19 -0.79 -5.85
N PRO A 334 -22.93 -1.89 -6.06
CA PRO A 334 -23.43 -2.23 -7.39
C PRO A 334 -24.19 -1.05 -7.96
N SER A 335 -23.99 -0.79 -9.26
CA SER A 335 -24.78 0.22 -9.95
C SER A 335 -26.23 -0.25 -10.07
N ASP A 336 -27.18 0.66 -9.82
CA ASP A 336 -28.61 0.39 -10.02
C ASP A 336 -28.90 0.06 -11.50
N ASN A 337 -29.90 -0.78 -11.76
CA ASN A 337 -30.26 -1.20 -13.11
C ASN A 337 -30.53 -0.01 -14.07
N GLU A 338 -31.12 1.07 -13.57
CA GLU A 338 -31.35 2.28 -14.37
C GLU A 338 -30.05 2.93 -14.87
N VAL A 339 -28.98 2.86 -14.08
CA VAL A 339 -27.66 3.39 -14.44
C VAL A 339 -27.03 2.50 -15.51
N VAL A 340 -27.13 1.18 -15.36
CA VAL A 340 -26.63 0.20 -16.34
C VAL A 340 -27.32 0.42 -17.70
N GLU A 341 -28.65 0.58 -17.72
CA GLU A 341 -29.41 0.83 -18.95
C GLU A 341 -29.03 2.15 -19.62
N ARG A 342 -28.73 3.20 -18.84
CA ARG A 342 -28.24 4.47 -19.38
C ARG A 342 -26.88 4.32 -20.07
N TYR A 343 -25.97 3.57 -19.47
CA TYR A 343 -24.65 3.32 -20.05
C TYR A 343 -24.73 2.42 -21.29
N ARG A 344 -25.62 1.42 -21.28
CA ARG A 344 -25.96 0.61 -22.44
C ARG A 344 -26.45 1.47 -23.60
N ALA A 345 -27.41 2.36 -23.35
CA ALA A 345 -27.93 3.29 -24.36
C ALA A 345 -26.83 4.22 -24.91
N LYS A 346 -25.96 4.74 -24.04
CA LYS A 346 -24.82 5.59 -24.43
C LYS A 346 -23.81 4.84 -25.30
N LEU A 347 -23.49 3.59 -24.95
CA LEU A 347 -22.59 2.75 -25.74
C LEU A 347 -23.16 2.47 -27.14
N LEU A 348 -24.46 2.16 -27.22
CA LEU A 348 -25.16 1.97 -28.49
C LEU A 348 -25.18 3.25 -29.33
N GLN A 349 -25.39 4.41 -28.70
CA GLN A 349 -25.32 5.70 -29.37
C GLN A 349 -23.94 5.94 -30.00
N LEU A 350 -22.86 5.77 -29.22
CA LEU A 350 -21.48 5.92 -29.71
C LEU A 350 -21.18 4.97 -30.87
N TRP A 351 -21.66 3.73 -30.81
CA TRP A 351 -21.54 2.77 -31.90
C TRP A 351 -22.24 3.25 -33.18
N ASN A 352 -23.46 3.77 -33.06
CA ASN A 352 -24.26 4.23 -34.21
C ASN A 352 -23.67 5.48 -34.86
N GLU A 353 -23.15 6.40 -34.06
CA GLU A 353 -22.54 7.65 -34.51
C GLU A 353 -21.12 7.48 -35.08
N ALA A 354 -20.50 6.31 -34.87
CA ALA A 354 -19.15 6.03 -35.34
C ALA A 354 -19.06 6.06 -36.87
N VAL A 355 -18.30 7.02 -37.42
CA VAL A 355 -18.04 7.15 -38.86
C VAL A 355 -17.36 5.89 -39.43
N LYS A 356 -16.36 5.39 -38.71
CA LYS A 356 -15.76 4.07 -38.94
C LYS A 356 -16.09 3.19 -37.77
N LYS A 357 -16.59 1.98 -38.06
CA LYS A 357 -16.95 1.04 -37.00
C LYS A 357 -15.70 0.63 -36.19
N PRO A 358 -15.81 0.59 -34.85
CA PRO A 358 -14.77 0.06 -33.98
C PRO A 358 -14.43 -1.39 -34.32
N HIS A 359 -13.16 -1.76 -34.14
CA HIS A 359 -12.68 -3.15 -34.27
C HIS A 359 -13.00 -3.98 -33.04
N LEU A 360 -13.13 -3.34 -31.88
CA LEU A 360 -13.57 -4.03 -30.66
C LEU A 360 -14.27 -3.08 -29.71
N ILE A 361 -14.99 -3.68 -28.78
CA ILE A 361 -15.55 -3.00 -27.60
C ILE A 361 -14.79 -3.48 -26.37
N ALA A 362 -14.36 -2.54 -25.50
CA ALA A 362 -13.70 -2.85 -24.24
C ALA A 362 -14.49 -2.26 -23.07
N VAL A 363 -14.98 -3.10 -22.17
CA VAL A 363 -15.77 -2.72 -21.00
C VAL A 363 -15.36 -3.58 -19.82
N HIS A 364 -15.58 -3.15 -18.59
CA HIS A 364 -15.37 -4.04 -17.45
C HIS A 364 -16.53 -5.05 -17.32
N ASN A 365 -17.77 -4.53 -17.27
CA ASN A 365 -18.97 -5.32 -17.11
C ASN A 365 -19.64 -5.63 -18.47
N PHE A 366 -19.70 -6.90 -18.86
CA PHE A 366 -20.31 -7.34 -20.12
C PHE A 366 -21.78 -6.92 -20.29
N ASN A 367 -22.51 -6.72 -19.19
CA ASN A 367 -23.94 -6.46 -19.25
C ASN A 367 -24.29 -5.22 -20.08
N ILE A 368 -23.40 -4.22 -20.20
CA ILE A 368 -23.68 -3.01 -20.99
C ILE A 368 -23.54 -3.21 -22.51
N THR A 369 -23.08 -4.38 -22.99
CA THR A 369 -22.80 -4.62 -24.42
C THR A 369 -23.86 -5.42 -25.17
N GLU A 370 -24.88 -5.92 -24.48
CA GLU A 370 -25.90 -6.82 -25.05
C GLU A 370 -26.52 -6.35 -26.39
N PRO A 371 -26.86 -5.06 -26.60
CA PRO A 371 -27.44 -4.63 -27.87
C PRO A 371 -26.48 -4.70 -29.06
N LEU A 372 -25.18 -4.77 -28.79
CA LEU A 372 -24.10 -4.77 -29.78
C LEU A 372 -23.62 -6.19 -30.12
N LEU A 373 -24.20 -7.22 -29.50
CA LEU A 373 -23.98 -8.61 -29.88
C LEU A 373 -24.42 -8.86 -31.32
N GLY A 374 -23.50 -9.37 -32.13
CA GLY A 374 -23.64 -9.55 -33.57
C GLY A 374 -23.36 -8.31 -34.42
N GLN A 375 -23.08 -7.15 -33.81
CA GLN A 375 -22.71 -5.93 -34.53
C GLN A 375 -21.20 -5.67 -34.53
N THR A 376 -20.52 -5.95 -33.41
CA THR A 376 -19.06 -5.83 -33.29
C THR A 376 -18.38 -7.19 -33.50
N PRO A 377 -17.18 -7.25 -34.09
CA PRO A 377 -16.46 -8.51 -34.22
C PRO A 377 -15.89 -9.02 -32.88
N LEU A 378 -15.56 -8.14 -31.93
CA LEU A 378 -14.91 -8.49 -30.67
C LEU A 378 -15.42 -7.64 -29.49
N ILE A 379 -15.60 -8.29 -28.33
CA ILE A 379 -15.86 -7.66 -27.02
C ILE A 379 -14.87 -8.22 -26.00
N LEU A 380 -14.12 -7.33 -25.35
CA LEU A 380 -13.21 -7.62 -24.25
C LEU A 380 -13.84 -7.18 -22.93
N PHE A 381 -13.82 -8.05 -21.93
CA PHE A 381 -14.41 -7.76 -20.60
C PHE A 381 -13.76 -8.53 -19.43
N GLY A 382 -14.21 -8.23 -18.21
CA GLY A 382 -13.72 -8.79 -16.95
C GLY A 382 -14.83 -9.08 -15.94
N HIS A 383 -14.66 -8.58 -14.70
CA HIS A 383 -15.65 -8.52 -13.61
C HIS A 383 -15.97 -9.85 -12.91
N THR A 384 -16.10 -10.94 -13.67
CA THR A 384 -16.53 -12.24 -13.10
C THR A 384 -15.37 -13.05 -12.50
N HIS A 385 -14.13 -12.60 -12.68
CA HIS A 385 -12.89 -13.33 -12.37
C HIS A 385 -12.81 -14.71 -13.05
N GLN A 386 -13.60 -14.97 -14.10
CA GLN A 386 -13.68 -16.25 -14.79
C GLN A 386 -13.27 -16.09 -16.26
N TYR A 387 -12.10 -16.63 -16.58
CA TYR A 387 -11.64 -16.71 -17.95
C TYR A 387 -12.67 -17.43 -18.84
N SER A 388 -12.97 -16.84 -19.99
CA SER A 388 -13.78 -17.48 -21.02
C SER A 388 -13.52 -16.86 -22.41
N ILE A 389 -13.54 -17.69 -23.44
CA ILE A 389 -13.61 -17.26 -24.84
C ILE A 389 -14.78 -17.95 -25.52
N SER A 390 -15.82 -17.20 -25.86
CA SER A 390 -17.00 -17.69 -26.57
C SER A 390 -17.28 -16.87 -27.84
N GLN A 391 -18.24 -17.31 -28.64
CA GLN A 391 -18.70 -16.56 -29.79
C GLN A 391 -20.23 -16.58 -29.81
N GLU A 392 -20.85 -15.41 -29.89
CA GLU A 392 -22.29 -15.23 -29.89
C GLU A 392 -22.71 -14.33 -31.05
N LYS A 393 -23.62 -14.82 -31.88
CA LYS A 393 -24.16 -14.08 -33.05
C LYS A 393 -23.06 -13.52 -33.98
N GLY A 394 -21.89 -14.17 -34.02
CA GLY A 394 -20.74 -13.72 -34.82
C GLY A 394 -19.73 -12.86 -34.05
N THR A 395 -20.08 -12.29 -32.90
CA THR A 395 -19.18 -11.54 -32.03
C THR A 395 -18.36 -12.48 -31.16
N VAL A 396 -17.04 -12.30 -31.15
CA VAL A 396 -16.13 -12.99 -30.22
C VAL A 396 -16.18 -12.28 -28.87
N LEU A 397 -16.35 -13.06 -27.80
CA LEU A 397 -16.42 -12.61 -26.42
C LEU A 397 -15.21 -13.13 -25.66
N ILE A 398 -14.39 -12.25 -25.10
CA ILE A 398 -13.18 -12.62 -24.35
C ILE A 398 -13.23 -11.99 -22.96
N ASN A 399 -13.28 -12.86 -21.96
CA ASN A 399 -13.06 -12.52 -20.56
C ASN A 399 -11.64 -12.90 -20.16
N ALA A 400 -10.82 -11.94 -19.74
CA ALA A 400 -9.43 -12.20 -19.34
C ALA A 400 -9.31 -13.03 -18.05
N GLY A 401 -10.38 -13.16 -17.28
CA GLY A 401 -10.38 -13.80 -15.97
C GLY A 401 -9.88 -12.85 -14.89
N THR A 402 -8.80 -13.23 -14.20
CA THR A 402 -8.12 -12.36 -13.23
C THR A 402 -6.62 -12.47 -13.38
N THR A 403 -6.00 -11.35 -13.72
CA THR A 403 -4.55 -11.19 -13.75
C THR A 403 -3.99 -11.05 -12.33
N GLY A 404 -4.84 -10.74 -11.34
CA GLY A 404 -4.48 -10.65 -9.93
C GLY A 404 -4.74 -11.91 -9.10
N ALA A 405 -5.23 -13.01 -9.69
CA ALA A 405 -5.65 -14.21 -8.95
C ALA A 405 -6.58 -13.88 -7.76
N ALA A 406 -7.51 -12.93 -7.95
CA ALA A 406 -8.41 -12.37 -6.93
C ALA A 406 -7.74 -11.59 -5.77
N GLY A 407 -6.56 -11.01 -5.98
CA GLY A 407 -5.88 -10.13 -5.03
C GLY A 407 -5.51 -10.83 -3.72
N LEU A 408 -5.50 -10.08 -2.61
CA LEU A 408 -5.25 -10.65 -1.27
C LEU A 408 -6.33 -11.65 -0.83
N ARG A 409 -7.54 -11.56 -1.40
CA ARG A 409 -8.66 -12.46 -1.11
C ARG A 409 -8.45 -13.85 -1.70
N GLY A 410 -7.64 -13.98 -2.76
CA GLY A 410 -7.25 -15.27 -3.33
C GLY A 410 -6.58 -16.21 -2.33
N LEU A 411 -5.93 -15.68 -1.28
CA LEU A 411 -5.35 -16.49 -0.19
C LEU A 411 -6.40 -17.14 0.72
N GLN A 412 -7.64 -16.66 0.70
CA GLN A 412 -8.75 -17.14 1.52
C GLN A 412 -9.74 -18.01 0.72
N ALA A 413 -9.58 -18.08 -0.60
CA ALA A 413 -10.49 -18.83 -1.47
C ALA A 413 -10.32 -20.35 -1.26
N THR A 414 -11.44 -21.07 -1.23
CA THR A 414 -11.46 -22.54 -1.10
C THR A 414 -11.08 -23.26 -2.39
N LYS A 415 -11.17 -22.56 -3.52
CA LYS A 415 -10.76 -23.04 -4.85
C LYS A 415 -9.73 -22.08 -5.40
N GLU A 416 -8.66 -22.63 -5.94
CA GLU A 416 -7.61 -21.86 -6.58
C GLU A 416 -8.13 -21.11 -7.81
N ILE A 417 -7.85 -19.82 -7.86
CA ILE A 417 -8.14 -18.96 -9.00
C ILE A 417 -6.80 -18.69 -9.68
N PRO A 418 -6.57 -19.16 -10.92
CA PRO A 418 -5.30 -18.97 -11.59
C PRO A 418 -5.11 -17.51 -12.00
N TYR A 419 -3.86 -17.09 -12.06
CA TYR A 419 -3.47 -15.92 -12.85
C TYR A 419 -3.86 -16.19 -14.30
N SER A 420 -4.46 -15.21 -14.97
CA SER A 420 -4.89 -15.35 -16.36
C SER A 420 -4.67 -14.06 -17.16
N VAL A 421 -4.21 -14.26 -18.40
CA VAL A 421 -4.06 -13.22 -19.42
C VAL A 421 -4.37 -13.81 -20.80
N VAL A 422 -4.75 -12.97 -21.75
CA VAL A 422 -5.03 -13.38 -23.13
C VAL A 422 -4.21 -12.54 -24.10
N LEU A 423 -3.41 -13.19 -24.93
CA LEU A 423 -2.71 -12.59 -26.06
C LEU A 423 -3.60 -12.65 -27.29
N LEU A 424 -3.90 -11.50 -27.87
CA LEU A 424 -4.77 -11.34 -29.04
C LEU A 424 -3.92 -11.06 -30.26
N HIS A 425 -4.01 -11.93 -31.25
CA HIS A 425 -3.24 -11.85 -32.48
C HIS A 425 -4.11 -11.19 -33.55
N PHE A 426 -3.70 -10.01 -34.00
CA PHE A 426 -4.37 -9.29 -35.07
C PHE A 426 -3.53 -9.32 -36.34
N ARG A 427 -4.20 -9.50 -37.47
CA ARG A 427 -3.63 -9.40 -38.81
C ARG A 427 -4.43 -8.41 -39.65
N ARG A 428 -3.77 -7.69 -40.53
CA ARG A 428 -4.42 -6.81 -41.48
C ARG A 428 -5.08 -7.63 -42.58
N ASN A 429 -6.36 -7.40 -42.80
CA ASN A 429 -7.11 -7.99 -43.90
C ASN A 429 -6.78 -7.31 -45.24
N SER A 430 -7.44 -7.71 -46.33
CA SER A 430 -7.27 -7.13 -47.67
C SER A 430 -7.59 -5.63 -47.76
N GLN A 431 -8.31 -5.08 -46.79
CA GLN A 431 -8.65 -3.66 -46.67
C GLN A 431 -7.70 -2.91 -45.71
N ASN A 432 -6.62 -3.57 -45.27
CA ASN A 432 -5.64 -3.05 -44.33
C ASN A 432 -6.21 -2.77 -42.91
N GLU A 433 -7.34 -3.36 -42.56
CA GLU A 433 -7.97 -3.26 -41.23
C GLU A 433 -7.59 -4.46 -40.35
N PRO A 434 -7.33 -4.28 -39.05
CA PRO A 434 -6.99 -5.38 -38.15
C PRO A 434 -8.19 -6.32 -37.93
N GLU A 435 -7.94 -7.62 -38.11
CA GLU A 435 -8.87 -8.73 -37.89
C GLU A 435 -8.22 -9.70 -36.87
N LEU A 436 -8.99 -10.14 -35.87
CA LEU A 436 -8.53 -11.10 -34.87
C LEU A 436 -8.38 -12.48 -35.52
N VAL A 437 -7.18 -13.04 -35.50
CA VAL A 437 -6.88 -14.35 -36.12
C VAL A 437 -6.70 -15.46 -35.09
N ALA A 438 -6.18 -15.12 -33.90
CA ALA A 438 -6.00 -16.06 -32.81
C ALA A 438 -6.07 -15.36 -31.45
N ALA A 439 -6.39 -16.13 -30.42
CA ALA A 439 -6.25 -15.74 -29.03
C ALA A 439 -5.53 -16.84 -28.25
N ASP A 440 -4.43 -16.49 -27.60
CA ASP A 440 -3.62 -17.38 -26.77
C ASP A 440 -3.85 -17.06 -25.31
N THR A 441 -4.40 -18.01 -24.58
CA THR A 441 -4.67 -17.86 -23.15
C THR A 441 -3.54 -18.46 -22.35
N ILE A 442 -2.98 -17.68 -21.44
CA ILE A 442 -1.98 -18.15 -20.47
C ILE A 442 -2.65 -18.15 -19.10
N ARG A 443 -2.69 -19.31 -18.44
CA ARG A 443 -3.11 -19.44 -17.04
C ARG A 443 -2.02 -20.05 -16.19
N VAL A 444 -1.78 -19.50 -15.01
CA VAL A 444 -0.77 -19.99 -14.06
C VAL A 444 -1.39 -20.27 -12.70
N TYR A 445 -1.12 -21.45 -12.16
CA TYR A 445 -1.66 -21.96 -10.90
C TYR A 445 -0.58 -21.88 -9.80
N ASN A 446 -0.98 -21.51 -8.58
CA ASN A 446 -0.14 -21.35 -7.38
C ASN A 446 0.29 -22.69 -6.73
N LEU A 447 -0.56 -23.72 -6.77
CA LEU A 447 -0.40 -24.94 -5.97
C LEU A 447 0.17 -26.13 -6.76
N GLU A 448 -0.16 -26.24 -8.04
CA GLU A 448 0.38 -27.25 -8.95
C GLU A 448 1.27 -26.55 -9.97
N ARG A 449 2.57 -26.85 -9.95
CA ARG A 449 3.63 -26.21 -10.75
C ARG A 449 3.39 -26.36 -12.26
N GLY A 450 2.48 -25.59 -12.81
CA GLY A 450 2.06 -25.69 -14.19
C GLY A 450 1.42 -24.40 -14.68
N PHE A 451 1.59 -24.15 -15.96
CA PHE A 451 0.81 -23.19 -16.70
C PHE A 451 0.02 -23.94 -17.77
N THR A 452 -1.06 -23.33 -18.24
CA THR A 452 -1.75 -23.77 -19.45
C THR A 452 -1.59 -22.69 -20.50
N LEU A 453 -1.23 -23.10 -21.72
CA LEU A 453 -1.25 -22.27 -22.91
C LEU A 453 -2.28 -22.88 -23.87
N GLU A 454 -3.32 -22.12 -24.19
CA GLU A 454 -4.40 -22.56 -25.08
C GLU A 454 -4.58 -21.57 -26.21
N ARG A 455 -4.41 -22.03 -27.46
CA ARG A 455 -4.61 -21.22 -28.66
C ARG A 455 -5.99 -21.48 -29.26
N LYS A 456 -6.77 -20.43 -29.44
CA LYS A 456 -8.04 -20.46 -30.18
C LYS A 456 -7.89 -19.70 -31.49
N LEU A 457 -8.13 -20.38 -32.61
CA LEU A 457 -8.11 -19.78 -33.94
C LEU A 457 -9.50 -19.27 -34.32
N PHE A 458 -9.54 -18.12 -34.99
CA PHE A 458 -10.75 -17.53 -35.56
C PHE A 458 -10.69 -17.59 -37.08
N LYS A 459 -11.84 -17.84 -37.72
CA LYS A 459 -11.92 -17.89 -39.19
C LYS A 459 -11.71 -16.48 -39.75
N THR A 460 -10.69 -16.31 -40.56
CA THR A 460 -10.47 -15.08 -41.34
C THR A 460 -11.39 -15.03 -42.55
N SER A 461 -11.87 -13.83 -42.85
CA SER A 461 -12.69 -13.56 -44.03
C SER A 461 -11.84 -13.63 -45.31
N GLY A 462 -11.49 -14.85 -45.76
CA GLY A 462 -10.71 -15.03 -47.00
C GLY A 462 -10.05 -16.39 -47.23
N VAL A 463 -10.04 -17.31 -46.25
CA VAL A 463 -9.46 -18.65 -46.46
C VAL A 463 -10.52 -19.58 -47.05
N ASN A 464 -10.49 -19.73 -48.37
CA ASN A 464 -11.19 -20.78 -49.08
C ASN A 464 -10.60 -22.13 -48.65
N THR A 465 -11.25 -22.83 -47.71
CA THR A 465 -10.83 -24.17 -47.31
C THR A 465 -11.13 -25.14 -48.45
N GLY A 466 -10.18 -25.30 -49.35
CA GLY A 466 -10.04 -26.56 -50.08
C GLY A 466 -9.94 -27.68 -49.04
N LYS A 467 -10.77 -28.71 -49.22
CA LYS A 467 -10.75 -29.94 -48.42
C LYS A 467 -9.31 -30.43 -48.19
N ILE A 468 -8.98 -30.71 -46.94
CA ILE A 468 -8.07 -31.81 -46.57
C ILE A 468 -8.82 -32.65 -45.54
#